data_AF-A0A6S7DB62-F1
#
_entry.id   AF-A0A6S7DB62-F1
#
_cell.length_a   1.000
_cell.length_b   1.000
_cell.length_c   1.000
_cell.angle_alpha   90.00
_cell.angle_beta   90.00
_cell.angle_gamma   90.00
#
_symmetry.space_group_name_H-M   'P 1'
#
loop_
_entity.id
_entity.type
_entity.pdbx_description
1 polymer ?
#
loop_
_entity_poly.entity_id
_entity_poly.type
_entity_poly.pdbx_seq_one_letter_code
_entity_poly.pdbx_strand_id
1 'polypeptide(L)'
;MQLDWWTIVLQTINFGILVWLLHRFLYKPVLSLIDARKAQASQQLDAAREIEAKAQAQLGAIEAERAGINAEREAALKAAATQAQELAETRRAQAEREAQALIDATRQTLTAERAEALNEARRLALDLGADFAQKLLAEMPAQYRAQAWIEHIETHLNALPSAERDALACQIAGDTVLKVVTACALPAAAAEQWKARLRLALNLSGAMTFEVDPALIAGAELHFPTAILRFSWQSVLLAARTEAGADDPPRG
;
A
#
# COMPACT_ATOMS: atom_id res chain seq x y z
N MET A 1 -12.22 80.67 -122.69
CA MET A 1 -12.28 79.96 -121.39
C MET A 1 -11.02 80.32 -120.62
N GLN A 2 -11.06 81.43 -119.90
CA GLN A 2 -9.96 81.85 -119.03
C GLN A 2 -10.19 81.15 -117.70
N LEU A 3 -9.31 80.23 -117.35
CA LEU A 3 -9.24 79.74 -115.98
C LEU A 3 -8.77 80.93 -115.15
N ASP A 4 -9.71 81.55 -114.43
CA ASP A 4 -9.41 82.63 -113.50
C ASP A 4 -8.58 82.07 -112.35
N TRP A 5 -7.26 82.03 -112.55
CA TRP A 5 -6.26 81.55 -111.61
C TRP A 5 -6.40 82.23 -110.23
N TRP A 6 -6.85 83.48 -110.23
CA TRP A 6 -7.18 84.25 -109.03
C TRP A 6 -8.35 83.65 -108.23
N THR A 7 -9.42 83.25 -108.91
CA THR A 7 -10.60 82.64 -108.31
C THR A 7 -10.26 81.26 -107.74
N ILE A 8 -9.40 80.49 -108.42
CA ILE A 8 -8.89 79.19 -107.93
C ILE A 8 -8.06 79.38 -106.65
N VAL A 9 -7.21 80.39 -106.58
CA VAL A 9 -6.42 80.70 -105.36
C VAL A 9 -7.33 81.08 -104.21
N LEU A 10 -8.31 81.97 -104.42
CA LEU A 10 -9.28 82.35 -103.40
C LEU A 10 -10.16 81.18 -102.92
N GLN A 11 -10.61 80.31 -103.84
CA GLN A 11 -11.35 79.09 -103.48
C GLN A 11 -10.50 78.11 -102.69
N THR A 12 -9.22 77.97 -103.05
CA THR A 12 -8.25 77.12 -102.33
C THR A 12 -8.02 77.63 -100.91
N ILE A 13 -7.88 78.96 -100.74
CA ILE A 13 -7.76 79.57 -99.42
C ILE A 13 -9.05 79.37 -98.61
N ASN A 14 -10.23 79.59 -99.21
CA ASN A 14 -11.51 79.39 -98.55
C ASN A 14 -11.69 77.92 -98.10
N PHE A 15 -11.39 76.97 -98.98
CA PHE A 15 -11.40 75.54 -98.66
C PHE A 15 -10.36 75.18 -97.59
N GLY A 16 -9.17 75.77 -97.64
CA GLY A 16 -8.13 75.58 -96.62
C GLY A 16 -8.57 76.08 -95.24
N ILE A 17 -9.21 77.24 -95.17
CA ILE A 17 -9.81 77.77 -93.93
C ILE A 17 -10.91 76.85 -93.43
N LEU A 18 -11.79 76.37 -94.31
CA LEU A 18 -12.86 75.43 -93.97
C LEU A 18 -12.30 74.12 -93.41
N VAL A 19 -11.32 73.52 -94.07
CA VAL A 19 -10.65 72.29 -93.63
C VAL A 19 -9.95 72.50 -92.29
N TRP A 20 -9.28 73.65 -92.10
CA TRP A 20 -8.65 74.00 -90.83
C TRP A 20 -9.68 74.12 -89.71
N LEU A 21 -10.81 74.80 -89.98
CA LEU A 21 -11.91 74.94 -89.03
C LEU A 21 -12.52 73.57 -88.70
N LEU A 22 -12.77 72.72 -89.69
CA LEU A 22 -13.31 71.37 -89.51
C LEU A 22 -12.37 70.48 -88.71
N HIS A 23 -11.07 70.54 -89.00
CA HIS A 23 -10.05 69.78 -88.29
C HIS A 23 -9.98 70.19 -86.81
N ARG A 24 -10.03 71.50 -86.53
CA ARG A 24 -9.94 72.06 -85.18
C ARG A 24 -11.23 71.89 -84.37
N PHE A 25 -12.41 72.09 -84.98
CA PHE A 25 -13.70 72.11 -84.30
C PHE A 25 -14.48 70.79 -84.33
N LEU A 26 -14.30 69.94 -85.35
CA LEU A 26 -15.03 68.67 -85.45
C LEU A 26 -14.11 67.47 -85.25
N TYR A 27 -13.01 67.38 -86.01
CA TYR A 27 -12.21 66.17 -86.06
C TYR A 27 -11.48 65.90 -84.75
N LYS A 28 -10.77 66.89 -84.21
CA LYS A 28 -10.09 66.77 -82.90
C LYS A 28 -11.03 66.39 -81.75
N PRO A 29 -12.16 67.10 -81.50
CA PRO A 29 -13.04 66.75 -80.38
C PRO A 29 -13.73 65.40 -80.56
N VAL A 30 -14.15 65.02 -81.77
CA VAL A 30 -14.77 63.71 -82.03
C VAL A 30 -13.79 62.56 -81.79
N LEU A 31 -12.55 62.68 -82.28
CA LEU A 31 -11.52 61.66 -82.03
C LEU A 31 -11.19 61.56 -80.54
N SER A 32 -11.09 62.69 -79.84
CA SER A 32 -10.85 62.71 -78.39
C SER A 32 -11.97 62.03 -77.58
N LEU A 33 -13.23 62.14 -78.02
CA LEU A 33 -14.36 61.50 -77.37
C LEU A 33 -14.36 59.98 -77.59
N ILE A 34 -13.98 59.53 -78.79
CA ILE A 34 -13.82 58.11 -79.11
C ILE A 34 -12.67 57.51 -78.30
N ASP A 35 -11.52 58.20 -78.24
CA ASP A 35 -10.37 57.78 -77.45
C ASP A 35 -10.71 57.76 -75.95
N ALA A 36 -11.42 58.76 -75.44
CA ALA A 36 -11.89 58.79 -74.04
C ALA A 36 -12.84 57.62 -73.73
N ARG A 37 -13.79 57.30 -74.62
CA ARG A 37 -14.66 56.12 -74.46
C ARG A 37 -13.88 54.82 -74.52
N LYS A 38 -12.92 54.69 -75.44
CA LYS A 38 -12.08 53.51 -75.56
C LYS A 38 -11.21 53.32 -74.31
N ALA A 39 -10.64 54.41 -73.78
CA ALA A 39 -9.86 54.41 -72.55
C ALA A 39 -10.71 54.07 -71.31
N GLN A 40 -11.95 54.57 -71.23
CA GLN A 40 -12.89 54.17 -70.17
C GLN A 40 -13.24 52.69 -70.24
N ALA A 41 -13.53 52.18 -71.43
CA ALA A 41 -13.85 50.76 -71.62
C ALA A 41 -12.64 49.86 -71.28
N SER A 42 -11.42 50.26 -71.68
CA SER A 42 -10.22 49.52 -71.31
C SER A 42 -9.97 49.56 -69.80
N GLN A 43 -10.11 50.72 -69.15
CA GLN A 43 -9.98 50.85 -67.69
C GLN A 43 -11.00 49.98 -66.95
N GLN A 44 -12.25 49.90 -67.41
CA GLN A 44 -13.26 49.04 -66.80
C GLN A 44 -12.93 47.56 -66.95
N LEU A 45 -12.44 47.14 -68.13
CA LEU A 45 -12.00 45.76 -68.36
C LEU A 45 -10.76 45.40 -67.52
N ASP A 46 -9.79 46.30 -67.42
CA ASP A 46 -8.59 46.08 -66.63
C ASP A 46 -8.92 46.03 -65.13
N ALA A 47 -9.80 46.91 -64.64
CA ALA A 47 -10.29 46.88 -63.26
C ALA A 47 -11.06 45.58 -62.98
N ALA A 48 -11.91 45.10 -63.90
CA ALA A 48 -12.61 43.84 -63.76
C ALA A 48 -11.65 42.65 -63.68
N ARG A 49 -10.61 42.61 -64.54
CA ARG A 49 -9.56 41.59 -64.50
C ARG A 49 -8.76 41.64 -63.20
N GLU A 50 -8.46 42.83 -62.69
CA GLU A 50 -7.74 43.00 -61.43
C GLU A 50 -8.57 42.50 -60.24
N ILE A 51 -9.88 42.78 -60.23
CA ILE A 51 -10.81 42.26 -59.22
C ILE A 51 -10.90 40.74 -59.29
N GLU A 52 -11.02 40.17 -60.50
CA GLU A 52 -11.07 38.71 -60.69
C GLU A 52 -9.78 38.04 -60.23
N ALA A 53 -8.61 38.60 -60.57
CA ALA A 53 -7.32 38.11 -60.12
C ALA A 53 -7.17 38.18 -58.59
N LYS A 54 -7.62 39.28 -57.96
CA LYS A 54 -7.64 39.40 -56.49
C LYS A 54 -8.57 38.39 -55.84
N ALA A 55 -9.76 38.17 -56.42
CA ALA A 55 -10.72 37.18 -55.92
C ALA A 55 -10.16 35.75 -56.02
N GLN A 56 -9.55 35.38 -57.14
CA GLN A 56 -8.90 34.08 -57.31
C GLN A 56 -7.72 33.89 -56.33
N ALA A 57 -6.90 34.92 -56.13
CA ALA A 57 -5.81 34.88 -55.16
C ALA A 57 -6.33 34.71 -53.72
N GLN A 58 -7.40 35.41 -53.35
CA GLN A 58 -8.04 35.25 -52.03
C GLN A 58 -8.66 33.87 -51.84
N LEU A 59 -9.32 33.32 -52.87
CA LEU A 59 -9.86 31.96 -52.82
C LEU A 59 -8.74 30.94 -52.62
N GLY A 60 -7.63 31.05 -53.36
CA GLY A 60 -6.47 30.18 -53.19
C GLY A 60 -5.85 30.29 -51.79
N ALA A 61 -5.78 31.50 -51.23
CA ALA A 61 -5.31 31.71 -49.85
C ALA A 61 -6.22 31.06 -48.81
N ILE A 62 -7.55 31.20 -48.96
CA ILE A 62 -8.54 30.59 -48.06
C ILE A 62 -8.50 29.07 -48.16
N GLU A 63 -8.35 28.51 -49.36
CA GLU A 63 -8.22 27.06 -49.56
C GLU A 63 -6.95 26.51 -48.91
N ALA A 64 -5.82 27.21 -49.07
CA ALA A 64 -4.56 26.85 -48.42
C ALA A 64 -4.66 26.93 -46.88
N GLU A 65 -5.28 27.99 -46.35
CA GLU A 65 -5.51 28.15 -44.92
C GLU A 65 -6.41 27.03 -44.37
N ARG A 66 -7.51 26.71 -45.07
CA ARG A 66 -8.40 25.59 -44.69
C ARG A 66 -7.67 24.25 -44.70
N ALA A 67 -6.81 24.01 -45.68
CA ALA A 67 -5.99 22.80 -45.73
C ALA A 67 -5.01 22.74 -44.54
N GLY A 68 -4.38 23.88 -44.20
CA GLY A 68 -3.52 24.01 -43.02
C GLY A 68 -4.26 23.71 -41.72
N ILE A 69 -5.41 24.33 -41.51
CA ILE A 69 -6.26 24.11 -40.32
C ILE A 69 -6.67 22.64 -40.20
N ASN A 70 -7.05 22.00 -41.31
CA ASN A 70 -7.42 20.58 -41.30
C ASN A 70 -6.22 19.69 -40.93
N ALA A 71 -5.04 19.97 -41.48
CA ALA A 71 -3.83 19.23 -41.15
C ALA A 71 -3.42 19.40 -39.67
N GLU A 72 -3.47 20.62 -39.14
CA GLU A 72 -3.22 20.89 -37.72
C GLU A 72 -4.23 20.20 -36.82
N ARG A 73 -5.51 20.21 -37.20
CA ARG A 73 -6.57 19.52 -36.46
C ARG A 73 -6.34 18.01 -36.43
N GLU A 74 -5.99 17.39 -37.56
CA GLU A 74 -5.67 15.97 -37.60
C GLU A 74 -4.44 15.63 -36.76
N ALA A 75 -3.39 16.47 -36.81
CA ALA A 75 -2.21 16.29 -36.00
C ALA A 75 -2.53 16.40 -34.49
N ALA A 76 -3.33 17.39 -34.10
CA ALA A 76 -3.77 17.58 -32.71
C ALA A 76 -4.62 16.40 -32.22
N LEU A 77 -5.55 15.90 -33.06
CA LEU A 77 -6.37 14.73 -32.72
C LEU A 77 -5.54 13.46 -32.57
N LYS A 78 -4.55 13.24 -33.45
CA LYS A 78 -3.61 12.12 -33.33
C LYS A 78 -2.78 12.22 -32.06
N ALA A 79 -2.22 13.39 -31.77
CA ALA A 79 -1.44 13.61 -30.54
C ALA A 79 -2.28 13.38 -29.28
N ALA A 80 -3.51 13.89 -29.25
CA ALA A 80 -4.45 13.66 -28.15
C ALA A 80 -4.82 12.17 -27.99
N ALA A 81 -5.01 11.45 -29.10
CA ALA A 81 -5.29 10.01 -29.06
C ALA A 81 -4.10 9.21 -28.51
N THR A 82 -2.87 9.52 -28.96
CA THR A 82 -1.65 8.88 -28.44
C THR A 82 -1.47 9.18 -26.95
N GLN A 83 -1.60 10.43 -26.52
CA GLN A 83 -1.52 10.80 -25.10
C GLN A 83 -2.59 10.10 -24.27
N ALA A 84 -3.83 10.02 -24.76
CA ALA A 84 -4.91 9.32 -24.07
C ALA A 84 -4.61 7.82 -23.92
N GLN A 85 -4.02 7.19 -24.94
CA GLN A 85 -3.62 5.79 -24.89
C GLN A 85 -2.48 5.56 -23.89
N GLU A 86 -1.44 6.40 -23.91
CA GLU A 86 -0.32 6.34 -22.95
C GLU A 86 -0.81 6.52 -21.50
N LEU A 87 -1.71 7.48 -21.26
CA LEU A 87 -2.35 7.69 -19.95
C LEU A 87 -3.22 6.51 -19.53
N ALA A 88 -3.92 5.87 -20.48
CA ALA A 88 -4.72 4.68 -20.19
C ALA A 88 -3.84 3.49 -19.82
N GLU A 89 -2.74 3.26 -20.55
CA GLU A 89 -1.76 2.22 -20.26
C GLU A 89 -1.06 2.46 -18.92
N THR A 90 -0.64 3.70 -18.65
CA THR A 90 -0.03 4.08 -17.37
C THR A 90 -1.00 3.84 -16.20
N ARG A 91 -2.27 4.26 -16.34
CA ARG A 91 -3.28 4.04 -15.30
C ARG A 91 -3.59 2.55 -15.09
N ARG A 92 -3.63 1.75 -16.15
CA ARG A 92 -3.79 0.29 -16.05
C ARG A 92 -2.62 -0.34 -15.31
N ALA A 93 -1.39 -0.02 -15.71
CA ALA A 93 -0.19 -0.54 -15.05
C ALA A 93 -0.12 -0.13 -13.58
N GLN A 94 -0.54 1.10 -13.24
CA GLN A 94 -0.64 1.54 -11.86
C GLN A 94 -1.70 0.75 -11.08
N ALA A 95 -2.90 0.59 -11.63
CA ALA A 95 -3.98 -0.17 -11.00
C ALA A 95 -3.59 -1.65 -10.78
N GLU A 96 -2.87 -2.27 -11.73
CA GLU A 96 -2.34 -3.63 -11.58
C GLU A 96 -1.31 -3.72 -10.45
N ARG A 97 -0.40 -2.75 -10.33
CA ARG A 97 0.58 -2.69 -9.23
C ARG A 97 -0.10 -2.52 -7.87
N GLU A 98 -1.08 -1.61 -7.79
CA GLU A 98 -1.85 -1.38 -6.57
C GLU A 98 -2.66 -2.62 -6.16
N ALA A 99 -3.30 -3.28 -7.12
CA ALA A 99 -4.01 -4.54 -6.89
C ALA A 99 -3.07 -5.65 -6.40
N GLN A 100 -1.89 -5.79 -7.02
CA GLN A 100 -0.90 -6.78 -6.60
C GLN A 100 -0.37 -6.49 -5.19
N ALA A 101 -0.05 -5.23 -4.89
CA ALA A 101 0.38 -4.81 -3.56
C ALA A 101 -0.70 -5.09 -2.49
N LEU A 102 -1.98 -4.84 -2.81
CA LEU A 102 -3.09 -5.14 -1.92
C LEU A 102 -3.23 -6.66 -1.68
N ILE A 103 -3.10 -7.47 -2.73
CA ILE A 103 -3.15 -8.94 -2.61
C ILE A 103 -2.01 -9.45 -1.72
N ASP A 104 -0.79 -8.94 -1.92
CA ASP A 104 0.37 -9.36 -1.15
C ASP A 104 0.27 -8.93 0.32
N ALA A 105 -0.17 -7.70 0.59
CA ALA A 105 -0.46 -7.23 1.95
C ALA A 105 -1.57 -8.04 2.62
N THR A 106 -2.63 -8.38 1.88
CA THR A 106 -3.72 -9.23 2.39
C THR A 106 -3.23 -10.64 2.71
N ARG A 107 -2.37 -11.23 1.87
CA ARG A 107 -1.77 -12.55 2.12
C ARG A 107 -0.88 -12.56 3.36
N GLN A 108 -0.08 -11.51 3.56
CA GLN A 108 0.74 -11.36 4.76
C GLN A 108 -0.13 -11.26 6.02
N THR A 109 -1.15 -10.40 5.97
CA THR A 109 -2.12 -10.23 7.08
C THR A 109 -2.83 -11.55 7.40
N LEU A 110 -3.35 -12.25 6.38
CA LEU A 110 -4.02 -13.53 6.55
C LEU A 110 -3.09 -14.61 7.12
N THR A 111 -1.80 -14.59 6.75
CA THR A 111 -0.82 -15.54 7.29
C THR A 111 -0.55 -15.25 8.77
N ALA A 112 -0.41 -13.99 9.14
CA ALA A 112 -0.26 -13.58 10.54
C ALA A 112 -1.51 -13.93 11.37
N GLU A 113 -2.72 -13.59 10.88
CA GLU A 113 -3.98 -13.93 11.54
C GLU A 113 -4.16 -15.44 11.70
N ARG A 114 -3.77 -16.25 10.70
CA ARG A 114 -3.79 -17.72 10.82
C ARG A 114 -2.84 -18.23 11.88
N ALA A 115 -1.62 -17.69 11.94
CA ALA A 115 -0.64 -18.07 12.96
C ALA A 115 -1.15 -17.72 14.36
N GLU A 116 -1.71 -16.52 14.52
CA GLU A 116 -2.32 -16.07 15.78
C GLU A 116 -3.51 -16.96 16.19
N ALA A 117 -4.42 -17.26 15.25
CA ALA A 117 -5.55 -18.15 15.51
C ALA A 117 -5.11 -19.58 15.87
N LEU A 118 -4.06 -20.11 15.25
CA LEU A 118 -3.50 -21.42 15.60
C LEU A 118 -2.84 -21.41 16.99
N ASN A 119 -2.13 -20.33 17.34
CA ASN A 119 -1.55 -20.17 18.66
C ASN A 119 -2.62 -20.07 19.75
N GLU A 120 -3.68 -19.31 19.50
CA GLU A 120 -4.84 -19.21 20.40
C GLU A 120 -5.52 -20.58 20.56
N ALA A 121 -5.74 -21.31 19.47
CA ALA A 121 -6.30 -22.66 19.51
C ALA A 121 -5.40 -23.63 20.30
N ARG A 122 -4.08 -23.54 20.15
CA ARG A 122 -3.11 -24.35 20.92
C ARG A 122 -3.19 -24.03 22.42
N ARG A 123 -3.29 -22.76 22.79
CA ARG A 123 -3.47 -22.34 24.19
C ARG A 123 -4.77 -22.87 24.77
N LEU A 124 -5.88 -22.72 24.06
CA LEU A 124 -7.17 -23.27 24.47
C LEU A 124 -7.14 -24.81 24.61
N ALA A 125 -6.46 -25.50 23.71
CA ALA A 125 -6.31 -26.95 23.78
C ALA A 125 -5.45 -27.39 24.99
N LEU A 126 -4.38 -26.66 25.30
CA LEU A 126 -3.56 -26.90 26.48
C LEU A 126 -4.34 -26.65 27.77
N ASP A 127 -5.10 -25.56 27.83
CA ASP A 127 -5.96 -25.25 28.97
C ASP A 127 -7.03 -26.34 29.18
N LEU A 128 -7.69 -26.78 28.09
CA LEU A 128 -8.65 -27.87 28.17
C LEU A 128 -7.99 -29.19 28.62
N GLY A 129 -6.80 -29.51 28.08
CA GLY A 129 -6.04 -30.69 28.48
C GLY A 129 -5.62 -30.66 29.95
N ALA A 130 -5.22 -29.48 30.46
CA ALA A 130 -4.90 -29.25 31.85
C ALA A 130 -6.12 -29.45 32.75
N ASP A 131 -7.27 -28.90 32.38
CA ASP A 131 -8.53 -29.06 33.10
C ASP A 131 -8.96 -30.54 33.17
N PHE A 132 -8.82 -31.28 32.06
CA PHE A 132 -9.10 -32.71 32.02
C PHE A 132 -8.14 -33.51 32.92
N ALA A 133 -6.84 -33.24 32.85
CA ALA A 133 -5.84 -33.89 33.70
C ALA A 133 -6.09 -33.61 35.18
N GLN A 134 -6.44 -32.37 35.52
CA GLN A 134 -6.80 -31.96 36.88
C GLN A 134 -8.02 -32.75 37.39
N LYS A 135 -9.08 -32.86 36.59
CA LYS A 135 -10.28 -33.64 36.95
C LYS A 135 -9.95 -35.11 37.16
N LEU A 136 -9.21 -35.72 36.23
CA LEU A 136 -8.83 -37.14 36.32
C LEU A 136 -7.95 -37.42 37.56
N LEU A 137 -7.01 -36.53 37.87
CA LEU A 137 -6.19 -36.63 39.08
C LEU A 137 -7.02 -36.42 40.35
N ALA A 138 -8.03 -35.54 40.31
CA ALA A 138 -8.93 -35.34 41.45
C ALA A 138 -9.76 -36.58 41.79
N GLU A 139 -10.13 -37.39 40.79
CA GLU A 139 -10.82 -38.68 40.97
C GLU A 139 -9.95 -39.75 41.64
N MET A 140 -8.61 -39.62 41.60
CA MET A 140 -7.71 -40.56 42.28
C MET A 140 -7.69 -40.35 43.81
N PRO A 141 -7.68 -41.43 44.62
CA PRO A 141 -7.58 -41.33 46.07
C PRO A 141 -6.30 -40.60 46.51
N ALA A 142 -6.42 -39.71 47.50
CA ALA A 142 -5.34 -38.85 47.99
C ALA A 142 -4.07 -39.62 48.42
N GLN A 143 -4.24 -40.84 48.97
CA GLN A 143 -3.14 -41.68 49.42
C GLN A 143 -2.19 -42.11 48.29
N TYR A 144 -2.72 -42.45 47.11
CA TYR A 144 -1.91 -42.86 45.96
C TYR A 144 -1.27 -41.66 45.28
N ARG A 145 -1.96 -40.50 45.29
CA ARG A 145 -1.37 -39.24 44.84
C ARG A 145 -0.17 -38.86 45.72
N ALA A 146 -0.34 -38.82 47.03
CA ALA A 146 0.73 -38.41 47.95
C ALA A 146 1.99 -39.30 47.85
N GLN A 147 1.83 -40.62 47.77
CA GLN A 147 2.96 -41.56 47.70
C GLN A 147 3.81 -41.38 46.43
N ALA A 148 3.18 -41.26 45.26
CA ALA A 148 3.89 -41.09 43.99
C ALA A 148 4.73 -39.79 43.94
N TRP A 149 4.26 -38.72 44.59
CA TRP A 149 5.01 -37.45 44.67
C TRP A 149 6.19 -37.52 45.63
N ILE A 150 6.05 -38.21 46.76
CA ILE A 150 7.12 -38.34 47.75
C ILE A 150 8.37 -38.99 47.13
N GLU A 151 8.21 -40.08 46.39
CA GLU A 151 9.33 -40.79 45.75
C GLU A 151 10.00 -39.94 44.66
N HIS A 152 9.22 -39.19 43.89
CA HIS A 152 9.73 -38.32 42.84
C HIS A 152 10.55 -37.16 43.43
N ILE A 153 10.04 -36.50 44.48
CA ILE A 153 10.73 -35.40 45.16
C ILE A 153 12.02 -35.91 45.82
N GLU A 154 12.00 -37.08 46.46
CA GLU A 154 13.20 -37.68 47.07
C GLU A 154 14.28 -37.98 46.04
N THR A 155 13.88 -38.51 44.87
CA THR A 155 14.81 -38.78 43.77
C THR A 155 15.45 -37.49 43.25
N HIS A 156 14.65 -36.43 43.06
CA HIS A 156 15.15 -35.14 42.59
C HIS A 156 16.04 -34.45 43.64
N LEU A 157 15.68 -34.49 44.91
CA LEU A 157 16.50 -33.92 45.99
C LEU A 157 17.84 -34.64 46.12
N ASN A 158 17.87 -35.96 45.94
CA ASN A 158 19.12 -36.73 45.96
C ASN A 158 20.01 -36.50 44.74
N ALA A 159 19.42 -36.09 43.61
CA ALA A 159 20.15 -35.73 42.39
C ALA A 159 20.79 -34.33 42.46
N LEU A 160 20.41 -33.48 43.43
CA LEU A 160 20.97 -32.14 43.59
C LEU A 160 22.45 -32.19 44.06
N PRO A 161 23.32 -31.32 43.50
CA PRO A 161 24.71 -31.18 43.95
C PRO A 161 24.79 -30.93 45.47
N SER A 162 25.82 -31.47 46.13
CA SER A 162 26.01 -31.31 47.58
C SER A 162 26.09 -29.84 48.01
N ALA A 163 26.69 -28.97 47.20
CA ALA A 163 26.79 -27.54 47.47
C ALA A 163 25.42 -26.83 47.57
N GLU A 164 24.44 -27.24 46.74
CA GLU A 164 23.09 -26.68 46.79
C GLU A 164 22.30 -27.23 47.97
N ARG A 165 22.48 -28.52 48.29
CA ARG A 165 21.88 -29.14 49.48
C ARG A 165 22.39 -28.50 50.77
N ASP A 166 23.69 -28.24 50.86
CA ASP A 166 24.29 -27.57 52.02
C ASP A 166 23.83 -26.11 52.13
N ALA A 167 23.67 -25.40 51.00
CA ALA A 167 23.13 -24.04 50.98
C ALA A 167 21.66 -23.99 51.47
N LEU A 168 20.84 -24.97 51.09
CA LEU A 168 19.47 -25.10 51.58
C LEU A 168 19.43 -25.50 53.07
N ALA A 169 20.35 -26.37 53.52
CA ALA A 169 20.47 -26.77 54.92
C ALA A 169 20.85 -25.61 55.85
N CYS A 170 21.79 -24.76 55.42
CA CYS A 170 22.21 -23.56 56.16
C CYS A 170 21.07 -22.56 56.40
N GLN A 171 20.05 -22.51 55.53
CA GLN A 171 18.89 -21.62 55.69
C GLN A 171 17.97 -22.02 56.85
N ILE A 172 18.05 -23.27 57.31
CA ILE A 172 17.18 -23.86 58.34
C ILE A 172 17.97 -24.22 59.63
N ALA A 173 19.26 -23.91 59.69
CA ALA A 173 20.13 -24.22 60.83
C ALA A 173 19.89 -23.39 62.12
N GLY A 174 18.80 -22.60 62.17
CA GLY A 174 18.41 -21.74 63.30
C GLY A 174 16.94 -21.94 63.72
N ASP A 175 16.30 -20.89 64.25
CA ASP A 175 14.90 -20.89 64.74
C ASP A 175 13.84 -20.84 63.61
N THR A 176 14.26 -21.16 62.39
CA THR A 176 13.44 -21.02 61.18
C THR A 176 12.82 -22.36 60.79
N VAL A 177 11.57 -22.32 60.36
CA VAL A 177 10.76 -23.51 60.08
C VAL A 177 10.64 -23.74 58.58
N LEU A 178 10.94 -24.95 58.11
CA LEU A 178 10.63 -25.34 56.73
C LEU A 178 9.12 -25.53 56.58
N LYS A 179 8.51 -24.82 55.64
CA LYS A 179 7.09 -24.96 55.34
C LYS A 179 6.91 -25.88 54.12
N VAL A 180 6.26 -27.01 54.35
CA VAL A 180 5.95 -28.01 53.32
C VAL A 180 4.47 -27.87 52.99
N VAL A 181 4.17 -27.40 51.78
CA VAL A 181 2.80 -27.20 51.32
C VAL A 181 2.41 -28.36 50.41
N THR A 182 1.33 -29.07 50.73
CA THR A 182 0.86 -30.22 49.94
C THR A 182 -0.54 -30.03 49.40
N ALA A 183 -0.83 -30.63 48.25
CA ALA A 183 -2.13 -30.54 47.60
C ALA A 183 -3.29 -31.19 48.40
N CYS A 184 -2.98 -32.11 49.32
CA CYS A 184 -3.96 -32.76 50.19
C CYS A 184 -3.37 -33.02 51.57
N ALA A 185 -4.24 -33.20 52.57
CA ALA A 185 -3.83 -33.54 53.93
C ALA A 185 -3.19 -34.94 53.96
N LEU A 186 -1.91 -35.01 54.33
CA LEU A 186 -1.25 -36.29 54.51
C LEU A 186 -1.71 -36.97 55.81
N PRO A 187 -1.91 -38.30 55.80
CA PRO A 187 -2.06 -39.07 57.03
C PRO A 187 -0.86 -38.83 57.96
N ALA A 188 -1.11 -38.74 59.27
CA ALA A 188 -0.06 -38.42 60.27
C ALA A 188 1.17 -39.35 60.17
N ALA A 189 0.95 -40.65 59.90
CA ALA A 189 2.03 -41.61 59.71
C ALA A 189 2.90 -41.31 58.47
N ALA A 190 2.29 -40.89 57.36
CA ALA A 190 3.00 -40.52 56.13
C ALA A 190 3.73 -39.18 56.28
N ALA A 191 3.14 -38.22 57.00
CA ALA A 191 3.78 -36.94 57.30
C ALA A 191 5.05 -37.13 58.15
N GLU A 192 5.01 -37.95 59.20
CA GLU A 192 6.20 -38.26 60.02
C GLU A 192 7.27 -39.04 59.25
N GLN A 193 6.86 -40.01 58.42
CA GLN A 193 7.80 -40.74 57.57
C GLN A 193 8.50 -39.79 56.58
N TRP A 194 7.76 -38.86 55.99
CA TRP A 194 8.33 -37.92 55.05
C TRP A 194 9.20 -36.85 55.72
N LYS A 195 8.84 -36.37 56.92
CA LYS A 195 9.74 -35.55 57.77
C LYS A 195 11.09 -36.24 57.99
N ALA A 196 11.08 -37.52 58.35
CA ALA A 196 12.31 -38.27 58.59
C ALA A 196 13.16 -38.39 57.31
N ARG A 197 12.53 -38.65 56.16
CA ARG A 197 13.23 -38.77 54.87
C ARG A 197 13.79 -37.44 54.38
N LEU A 198 13.05 -36.34 54.53
CA LEU A 198 13.53 -34.99 54.19
C LEU A 198 14.71 -34.56 55.08
N ARG A 199 14.68 -34.89 56.38
CA ARG A 199 15.82 -34.66 57.28
C ARG A 199 17.08 -35.37 56.79
N LEU A 200 16.95 -36.61 56.32
CA LEU A 200 18.08 -37.39 55.81
C LEU A 200 18.58 -36.87 54.45
N ALA A 201 17.68 -36.56 53.52
CA ALA A 201 18.05 -36.14 52.16
C ALA A 201 18.73 -34.76 52.12
N LEU A 202 18.32 -33.84 53.01
CA LEU A 202 18.76 -32.45 53.05
C LEU A 202 19.62 -32.11 54.28
N ASN A 203 19.97 -33.11 55.11
CA ASN A 203 20.75 -32.94 56.35
C ASN A 203 20.20 -31.83 57.29
N LEU A 204 18.86 -31.78 57.43
CA LEU A 204 18.16 -30.69 58.13
C LEU A 204 18.04 -30.95 59.64
N SER A 205 18.32 -29.90 60.43
CA SER A 205 18.16 -29.93 61.90
C SER A 205 16.98 -29.09 62.44
N GLY A 206 16.36 -28.24 61.61
CA GLY A 206 15.27 -27.34 62.04
C GLY A 206 13.87 -27.97 62.06
N ALA A 207 12.90 -27.20 62.56
CA ALA A 207 11.49 -27.61 62.63
C ALA A 207 10.82 -27.58 61.24
N MET A 208 9.81 -28.44 61.04
CA MET A 208 9.04 -28.52 59.78
C MET A 208 7.55 -28.42 60.06
N THR A 209 6.85 -27.57 59.30
CA THR A 209 5.39 -27.42 59.37
C THR A 209 4.78 -27.85 58.04
N PHE A 210 3.66 -28.58 58.13
CA PHE A 210 2.89 -29.04 56.98
C PHE A 210 1.65 -28.16 56.84
N GLU A 211 1.46 -27.59 55.65
CA GLU A 211 0.25 -26.87 55.30
C GLU A 211 -0.41 -27.51 54.08
N VAL A 212 -1.73 -27.36 53.97
CA VAL A 212 -2.51 -27.92 52.87
C VAL A 212 -2.99 -26.77 52.00
N ASP A 213 -2.58 -26.78 50.74
CA ASP A 213 -3.07 -25.84 49.73
C ASP A 213 -3.71 -26.62 48.56
N PRO A 214 -5.06 -26.61 48.44
CA PRO A 214 -5.77 -27.25 47.33
C PRO A 214 -5.41 -26.68 45.96
N ALA A 215 -4.84 -25.47 45.86
CA ALA A 215 -4.48 -24.84 44.59
C ALA A 215 -3.33 -25.56 43.86
N LEU A 216 -2.53 -26.36 44.58
CA LEU A 216 -1.40 -27.11 44.03
C LEU A 216 -1.82 -28.29 43.13
N ILE A 217 -3.11 -28.65 43.11
CA ILE A 217 -3.74 -29.74 42.32
C ILE A 217 -3.23 -31.14 42.72
N ALA A 218 -1.93 -31.37 42.54
CA ALA A 218 -1.19 -32.57 42.92
C ALA A 218 0.29 -32.22 43.10
N GLY A 219 0.93 -32.74 44.15
CA GLY A 219 2.34 -32.51 44.45
C GLY A 219 2.58 -31.74 45.74
N ALA A 220 3.81 -31.24 45.89
CA ALA A 220 4.22 -30.47 47.07
C ALA A 220 5.22 -29.37 46.73
N GLU A 221 5.19 -28.30 47.52
CA GLU A 221 6.16 -27.22 47.48
C GLU A 221 6.93 -27.15 48.80
N LEU A 222 8.25 -26.99 48.71
CA LEU A 222 9.14 -26.77 49.85
C LEU A 222 9.50 -25.29 49.90
N HIS A 223 8.96 -24.59 50.88
CA HIS A 223 9.17 -23.16 51.08
C HIS A 223 10.27 -22.96 52.12
N PHE A 224 11.45 -22.62 51.62
CA PHE A 224 12.59 -22.14 52.42
C PHE A 224 12.51 -20.61 52.56
N PRO A 225 13.19 -20.01 53.55
CA PRO A 225 13.17 -18.56 53.77
C PRO A 225 13.58 -17.73 52.54
N THR A 226 14.49 -18.25 51.72
CA THR A 226 15.02 -17.56 50.54
C THR A 226 14.84 -18.33 49.23
N ALA A 227 14.18 -19.49 49.24
CA ALA A 227 13.99 -20.33 48.06
C ALA A 227 12.67 -21.11 48.13
N ILE A 228 12.00 -21.29 46.99
CA ILE A 228 10.82 -22.15 46.90
C ILE A 228 11.11 -23.23 45.87
N LEU A 229 11.14 -24.49 46.30
CA LEU A 229 11.21 -25.62 45.38
C LEU A 229 9.81 -26.11 45.09
N ARG A 230 9.40 -25.98 43.82
CA ARG A 230 8.04 -26.32 43.37
C ARG A 230 8.07 -27.67 42.68
N PHE A 231 7.37 -28.65 43.26
CA PHE A 231 7.19 -29.98 42.69
C PHE A 231 5.69 -30.29 42.58
N SER A 232 4.94 -29.36 41.96
CA SER A 232 3.49 -29.44 41.79
C SER A 232 3.11 -29.52 40.31
N TRP A 233 1.98 -30.16 40.02
CA TRP A 233 1.38 -30.11 38.67
C TRP A 233 1.05 -28.69 38.26
N GLN A 234 0.69 -27.84 39.22
CA GLN A 234 0.49 -26.41 38.95
C GLN A 234 1.75 -25.75 38.40
N SER A 235 2.94 -26.05 38.93
CA SER A 235 4.20 -25.49 38.39
C SER A 235 4.55 -26.05 37.02
N VAL A 236 4.25 -27.32 36.74
CA VAL A 236 4.47 -27.92 35.41
C VAL A 236 3.51 -27.35 34.38
N LEU A 237 2.24 -27.15 34.73
CA LEU A 237 1.24 -26.52 33.87
C LEU A 237 1.55 -25.04 33.63
N LEU A 238 2.02 -24.32 34.65
CA LEU A 238 2.51 -22.95 34.50
C LEU A 238 3.73 -22.89 33.58
N ALA A 239 4.70 -23.80 33.74
CA ALA A 239 5.87 -23.89 32.88
C ALA A 239 5.49 -24.18 31.42
N ALA A 240 4.61 -25.16 31.19
CA ALA A 240 4.10 -25.50 29.87
C ALA A 240 3.31 -24.34 29.22
N ARG A 241 2.55 -23.58 30.02
CA ARG A 241 1.85 -22.37 29.55
C ARG A 241 2.84 -21.25 29.19
N THR A 242 3.91 -21.06 29.98
CA THR A 242 4.94 -20.06 29.68
C THR A 242 5.78 -20.45 28.46
N GLU A 243 6.11 -21.72 28.28
CA GLU A 243 6.83 -22.22 27.10
C GLU A 243 5.96 -22.08 25.84
N ALA A 244 4.67 -22.45 25.90
CA ALA A 244 3.74 -22.23 24.81
C ALA A 244 3.47 -20.74 24.51
N GLY A 245 3.73 -19.85 25.48
CA GLY A 245 3.72 -18.40 25.28
C GLY A 245 5.05 -17.82 24.78
N ALA A 246 6.17 -18.49 25.02
CA ALA A 246 7.52 -18.05 24.64
C ALA A 246 7.96 -18.56 23.24
N ASP A 247 7.33 -19.61 22.73
CA ASP A 247 7.43 -20.08 21.33
C ASP A 247 6.76 -19.11 20.33
N ASP A 248 6.22 -17.98 20.82
CA ASP A 248 5.71 -16.87 20.03
C ASP A 248 6.93 -16.08 19.48
N PRO A 249 7.22 -16.11 18.17
CA PRO A 249 8.35 -15.36 17.63
C PRO A 249 8.16 -13.87 17.93
N PRO A 250 9.25 -13.12 18.18
CA PRO A 250 9.15 -11.70 18.52
C PRO A 250 8.36 -10.98 17.44
N ARG A 251 7.29 -10.29 17.87
CA ARG A 251 6.51 -9.36 17.06
C ARG A 251 7.46 -8.32 16.45
N GLY A 252 7.84 -8.52 15.19
CA GLY A 252 8.66 -7.62 14.38
C GLY A 252 7.93 -7.30 13.10
#